data_AF-A0A7Z8QT27-F1
#
_entry.id   AF-A0A7Z8QT27-F1
#
_cell.length_a   1.000
_cell.length_b   1.000
_cell.length_c   1.000
_cell.angle_alpha   90.00
_cell.angle_beta   90.00
_cell.angle_gamma   90.00
#
_symmetry.space_group_name_H-M   'P 1'
#
loop_
_entity.id
_entity.type
_entity.pdbx_description
1 polymer ?
#
loop_
_entity_poly.entity_id
_entity_poly.type
_entity_poly.pdbx_seq_one_letter_code
_entity_poly.pdbx_strand_id
1 'polypeptide(L)'
;MPMMNIHTVAAEGGSVLFFDGMRYRVGPDSAGANPGPASYRRGGPLTVTDANLILGKLPVFPAVFGKNADLSLDSAKAKQLFLDLSKDIQRATGKHKSPEQIAEGFISIATENMANAIKKISVQKGYNVAEYTLCCYGAAGGQHACKVADSLGMQRVLLHPFAGVLSAYGMGLADFRLLKDKALEQAFDSLSYTQLEEMFAIMQALGKQEMLAKSSTHQSIEFMSTIRLRYLGTDTALAVTFADK
;
A
#
# COMPACT_ATOMS: atom_id res chain seq x y z
N MET A 1 -8.59 -18.18 4.35
CA MET A 1 -8.27 -17.25 5.45
C MET A 1 -8.90 -15.90 5.16
N PRO A 2 -9.61 -15.27 6.11
CA PRO A 2 -9.99 -13.88 5.97
C PRO A 2 -8.72 -13.03 5.90
N MET A 3 -8.43 -12.46 4.73
CA MET A 3 -7.32 -11.53 4.56
C MET A 3 -7.85 -10.11 4.59
N MET A 4 -7.08 -9.20 5.18
CA MET A 4 -7.29 -7.78 4.99
C MET A 4 -7.26 -7.51 3.49
N ASN A 5 -8.29 -6.83 2.98
CA ASN A 5 -8.45 -6.62 1.55
C ASN A 5 -7.52 -5.50 1.07
N ILE A 6 -6.30 -5.88 0.69
CA ILE A 6 -5.24 -4.97 0.24
C ILE A 6 -5.23 -4.97 -1.28
N HIS A 7 -5.31 -3.78 -1.86
CA HIS A 7 -5.09 -3.56 -3.28
C HIS A 7 -3.88 -2.67 -3.46
N THR A 8 -2.87 -3.17 -4.19
CA THR A 8 -1.64 -2.43 -4.47
C THR A 8 -1.75 -1.71 -5.81
N VAL A 9 -1.26 -0.47 -5.85
CA VAL A 9 -1.28 0.40 -7.04
C VAL A 9 0.15 0.81 -7.35
N ALA A 10 0.57 0.61 -8.60
CA ALA A 10 1.91 1.00 -9.06
C ALA A 10 1.97 2.50 -9.37
N ALA A 11 2.10 3.33 -8.34
CA ALA A 11 2.28 4.78 -8.47
C ALA A 11 3.04 5.34 -7.25
N GLU A 12 4.19 4.74 -6.95
CA GLU A 12 5.05 5.12 -5.81
C GLU A 12 6.22 6.00 -6.26
N GLY A 13 7.02 6.49 -5.31
CA GLY A 13 8.21 7.30 -5.61
C GLY A 13 9.19 6.64 -6.59
N GLY A 14 9.25 5.31 -6.62
CA GLY A 14 10.11 4.53 -7.53
C GLY A 14 9.50 4.23 -8.90
N SER A 15 8.24 4.60 -9.16
CA SER A 15 7.59 4.32 -10.45
C SER A 15 8.32 5.03 -11.58
N VAL A 16 8.67 4.25 -12.62
CA VAL A 16 9.48 4.70 -13.76
C VAL A 16 8.68 5.64 -14.65
N LEU A 17 9.32 6.71 -15.11
CA LEU A 17 8.76 7.70 -16.02
C LEU A 17 9.30 7.47 -17.44
N PHE A 18 8.41 7.39 -18.42
CA PHE A 18 8.83 7.32 -19.81
C PHE A 18 7.80 7.94 -20.77
N PHE A 19 8.26 8.22 -21.98
CA PHE A 19 7.46 8.72 -23.08
C PHE A 19 7.51 7.71 -24.23
N ASP A 20 6.35 7.23 -24.70
CA ASP A 20 6.26 6.18 -25.72
C ASP A 20 6.26 6.70 -27.16
N GLY A 21 6.61 7.99 -27.36
CA GLY A 21 6.52 8.68 -28.65
C GLY A 21 5.21 9.43 -28.84
N MET A 22 4.16 9.11 -28.08
CA MET A 22 2.87 9.81 -28.14
C MET A 22 2.42 10.38 -26.80
N ARG A 23 2.60 9.64 -25.71
CA ARG A 23 2.10 10.02 -24.37
C ARG A 23 3.08 9.69 -23.26
N TYR A 24 2.92 10.41 -22.16
CA TYR A 24 3.62 10.14 -20.90
C TYR A 24 3.03 8.91 -20.23
N ARG A 25 3.89 8.11 -19.60
CA ARG A 25 3.51 6.96 -18.79
C ARG A 25 4.30 6.94 -17.48
N VAL A 26 3.61 6.50 -16.42
CA VAL A 26 4.16 6.30 -15.08
C VAL A 26 3.91 4.85 -14.69
N GLY A 27 4.98 4.10 -14.41
CA GLY A 27 4.90 2.67 -14.14
C GLY A 27 4.45 1.84 -15.37
N PRO A 28 4.08 0.56 -15.18
CA PRO A 28 3.98 -0.16 -13.90
C PRO A 28 5.34 -0.49 -13.28
N ASP A 29 6.41 -0.43 -14.07
CA ASP A 29 7.76 -0.75 -13.61
C ASP A 29 8.22 0.21 -12.49
N SER A 30 8.96 -0.34 -11.54
CA SER A 30 9.54 0.39 -10.42
C SER A 30 11.05 0.20 -10.41
N ALA A 31 11.78 1.29 -10.19
CA ALA A 31 13.23 1.25 -10.00
C ALA A 31 13.65 0.70 -8.63
N GLY A 32 12.68 0.48 -7.72
CA GLY A 32 12.92 0.03 -6.36
C GLY A 32 13.85 0.98 -5.57
N ALA A 33 14.65 0.42 -4.68
CA ALA A 33 15.70 1.16 -3.94
C ALA A 33 17.11 0.99 -4.56
N ASN A 34 17.30 -0.03 -5.40
CA ASN A 34 18.54 -0.32 -6.10
C ASN A 34 18.22 -0.89 -7.49
N PRO A 35 18.56 -0.18 -8.59
CA PRO A 35 19.33 1.05 -8.64
C PRO A 35 18.57 2.27 -8.06
N GLY A 36 17.23 2.21 -8.00
CA GLY A 36 16.40 3.31 -7.52
C GLY A 36 16.29 4.47 -8.52
N PRO A 37 15.75 5.62 -8.10
CA PRO A 37 15.70 6.86 -8.88
C PRO A 37 17.05 7.26 -9.51
N ALA A 38 17.01 7.98 -10.64
CA ALA A 38 18.22 8.48 -11.29
C ALA A 38 19.07 9.36 -10.36
N SER A 39 18.41 10.13 -9.51
CA SER A 39 19.02 10.99 -8.48
C SER A 39 19.76 10.21 -7.37
N TYR A 40 19.58 8.89 -7.25
CA TYR A 40 20.25 8.07 -6.21
C TYR A 40 21.72 7.74 -6.54
N ARG A 41 22.24 8.22 -7.69
CA ARG A 41 23.65 8.03 -8.11
C ARG A 41 24.05 6.57 -8.36
N ARG A 42 23.09 5.73 -8.78
CA ARG A 42 23.29 4.29 -9.04
C ARG A 42 22.94 3.86 -10.47
N GLY A 43 22.76 4.82 -11.38
CA GLY A 43 22.43 4.54 -12.78
C GLY A 43 20.97 4.14 -13.02
N GLY A 44 20.07 4.52 -12.12
CA GLY A 44 18.64 4.27 -12.25
C GLY A 44 17.92 5.14 -13.29
N PRO A 45 16.70 4.78 -13.68
CA PRO A 45 15.88 5.54 -14.64
C PRO A 45 15.25 6.78 -13.99
N LEU A 46 14.61 7.64 -14.81
CA LEU A 46 13.73 8.69 -14.28
C LEU A 46 12.54 8.06 -13.54
N THR A 47 12.25 8.58 -12.36
CA THR A 47 11.16 8.14 -11.50
C THR A 47 10.33 9.32 -10.97
N VAL A 48 9.20 9.02 -10.34
CA VAL A 48 8.38 10.02 -9.62
C VAL A 48 9.20 10.82 -8.59
N THR A 49 10.18 10.18 -7.93
CA THR A 49 11.09 10.86 -6.99
C THR A 49 11.94 11.91 -7.69
N ASP A 50 12.44 11.63 -8.89
CA ASP A 50 13.23 12.58 -9.68
C ASP A 50 12.38 13.79 -10.13
N ALA A 51 11.11 13.56 -10.48
CA ALA A 51 10.17 14.62 -10.79
C ALA A 51 9.94 15.53 -9.57
N ASN A 52 9.67 14.95 -8.40
CA ASN A 52 9.50 15.72 -7.16
C ASN A 52 10.77 16.47 -6.75
N LEU A 53 11.96 15.89 -7.02
CA LEU A 53 13.24 16.53 -6.76
C LEU A 53 13.43 17.80 -7.60
N ILE A 54 13.25 17.72 -8.93
CA ILE A 54 13.48 18.89 -9.79
C ILE A 54 12.42 19.98 -9.62
N LEU A 55 11.23 19.60 -9.15
CA LEU A 55 10.17 20.55 -8.79
C LEU A 55 10.36 21.17 -7.39
N GLY A 56 11.42 20.79 -6.67
CA GLY A 56 11.70 21.31 -5.33
C GLY A 56 10.69 20.86 -4.26
N LYS A 57 9.98 19.75 -4.48
CA LYS A 57 8.95 19.23 -3.56
C LYS A 57 9.53 18.31 -2.48
N LEU A 58 10.76 17.85 -2.65
CA LEU A 58 11.44 17.03 -1.66
C LEU A 58 12.07 17.91 -0.55
N PRO A 59 11.94 17.52 0.73
CA PRO A 59 12.65 18.19 1.82
C PRO A 59 14.17 17.97 1.70
N VAL A 60 14.95 18.61 2.57
CA VAL A 60 16.39 18.34 2.65
C VAL A 60 16.60 16.86 3.02
N PHE A 61 17.22 16.11 2.10
CA PHE A 61 17.56 14.70 2.30
C PHE A 61 18.95 14.56 2.93
N PRO A 62 19.16 13.58 3.81
CA PRO A 62 20.49 13.28 4.34
C PRO A 62 21.43 12.83 3.21
N ALA A 63 22.72 13.13 3.37
CA ALA A 63 23.74 12.77 2.41
C ALA A 63 24.12 11.28 2.58
N VAL A 64 23.32 10.38 2.00
CA VAL A 64 23.45 8.92 2.11
C VAL A 64 23.58 8.23 0.74
N PHE A 65 23.81 9.00 -0.31
CA PHE A 65 23.91 8.52 -1.69
C PHE A 65 25.36 8.46 -2.17
N GLY A 66 25.57 7.89 -3.35
CA GLY A 66 26.91 7.66 -3.89
C GLY A 66 27.59 6.41 -3.32
N LYS A 67 28.80 6.13 -3.80
CA LYS A 67 29.55 4.90 -3.47
C LYS A 67 29.93 4.84 -1.99
N ASN A 68 30.19 5.98 -1.36
CA ASN A 68 30.61 6.09 0.03
C ASN A 68 29.47 6.51 0.98
N ALA A 69 28.23 6.65 0.47
CA ALA A 69 27.05 7.07 1.24
C ALA A 69 27.23 8.43 1.97
N ASP A 70 27.85 9.39 1.28
CA ASP A 70 28.21 10.72 1.79
C ASP A 70 27.74 11.87 0.87
N LEU A 71 26.99 11.56 -0.20
CA LEU A 71 26.50 12.54 -1.16
C LEU A 71 24.99 12.77 -1.02
N SER A 72 24.55 13.99 -1.34
CA SER A 72 23.14 14.32 -1.51
C SER A 72 22.57 13.76 -2.82
N LEU A 73 21.23 13.82 -2.96
CA LEU A 73 20.54 13.50 -4.21
C LEU A 73 21.14 14.27 -5.40
N ASP A 74 21.29 13.60 -6.53
CA ASP A 74 21.83 14.20 -7.75
C ASP A 74 20.76 14.94 -8.55
N SER A 75 20.44 16.16 -8.09
CA SER A 75 19.49 17.03 -8.79
C SER A 75 19.97 17.40 -10.20
N ALA A 76 21.29 17.50 -10.42
CA ALA A 76 21.85 17.83 -11.74
C ALA A 76 21.62 16.68 -12.73
N LYS A 77 21.82 15.43 -12.29
CA LYS A 77 21.55 14.24 -13.10
C LYS A 77 20.07 14.13 -13.46
N ALA A 78 19.17 14.31 -12.50
CA ALA A 78 17.73 14.29 -12.76
C ALA A 78 17.34 15.38 -13.78
N LYS A 79 17.83 16.62 -13.59
CA LYS A 79 17.56 17.75 -14.50
C LYS A 79 18.08 17.47 -15.91
N GLN A 80 19.28 16.91 -16.04
CA GLN A 80 19.85 16.54 -17.34
C GLN A 80 18.97 15.53 -18.08
N LEU A 81 18.49 14.48 -17.38
CA LEU A 81 17.62 13.47 -18.00
C LEU A 81 16.27 14.06 -18.43
N PHE A 82 15.68 14.98 -17.64
CA PHE A 82 14.46 15.67 -18.07
C PHE A 82 14.70 16.63 -19.24
N LEU A 83 15.88 17.26 -19.34
CA LEU A 83 16.26 18.05 -20.51
C LEU A 83 16.38 17.19 -21.77
N ASP A 84 16.96 16.00 -21.66
CA ASP A 84 17.08 15.09 -22.78
C ASP A 84 15.69 14.56 -23.20
N LEU A 85 14.84 14.21 -22.23
CA LEU A 85 13.45 13.83 -22.49
C LEU A 85 12.65 14.98 -23.16
N SER A 86 12.89 16.23 -22.77
CA SER A 86 12.28 17.40 -23.41
C SER A 86 12.62 17.48 -24.90
N LYS A 87 13.89 17.26 -25.26
CA LYS A 87 14.34 17.24 -26.66
C LYS A 87 13.66 16.10 -27.44
N ASP A 88 13.52 14.93 -26.83
CA ASP A 88 12.86 13.78 -27.46
C ASP A 88 11.37 14.05 -27.71
N ILE A 89 10.67 14.63 -26.73
CA ILE A 89 9.27 15.05 -26.87
C ILE A 89 9.11 16.11 -27.97
N GLN A 90 10.01 17.10 -28.02
CA GLN A 90 10.00 18.13 -29.05
C GLN A 90 10.20 17.51 -30.44
N ARG A 91 11.12 16.55 -30.58
CA ARG A 91 11.35 15.84 -31.85
C ARG A 91 10.12 15.05 -32.29
N ALA A 92 9.44 14.38 -31.37
CA ALA A 92 8.28 13.54 -31.69
C ALA A 92 6.99 14.35 -31.95
N THR A 93 6.80 15.47 -31.24
CA THR A 93 5.51 16.19 -31.23
C THR A 93 5.56 17.60 -31.81
N GLY A 94 6.75 18.14 -32.08
CA GLY A 94 6.96 19.53 -32.46
C GLY A 94 6.76 20.55 -31.33
N LYS A 95 6.40 20.11 -30.11
CA LYS A 95 6.10 20.99 -28.97
C LYS A 95 7.26 20.99 -27.98
N HIS A 96 7.81 22.17 -27.71
CA HIS A 96 8.78 22.35 -26.64
C HIS A 96 8.09 22.46 -25.28
N LYS A 97 8.62 21.78 -24.26
CA LYS A 97 8.19 21.89 -22.86
C LYS A 97 9.41 21.90 -21.95
N SER A 98 9.39 22.72 -20.90
CA SER A 98 10.49 22.73 -19.93
C SER A 98 10.57 21.41 -19.14
N PRO A 99 11.74 21.06 -18.58
CA PRO A 99 11.89 19.93 -17.65
C PRO A 99 10.83 19.92 -16.54
N GLU A 100 10.55 21.07 -15.95
CA GLU A 100 9.59 21.25 -14.86
C GLU A 100 8.15 21.01 -15.34
N GLN A 101 7.79 21.49 -16.52
CA GLN A 101 6.46 21.22 -17.12
C GLN A 101 6.27 19.73 -17.40
N ILE A 102 7.32 19.03 -17.84
CA ILE A 102 7.29 17.59 -18.08
C ILE A 102 7.14 16.83 -16.76
N ALA A 103 7.93 17.18 -15.74
CA ALA A 103 7.83 16.59 -14.41
C ALA A 103 6.45 16.78 -13.78
N GLU A 104 5.88 17.99 -13.81
CA GLU A 104 4.53 18.22 -13.28
C GLU A 104 3.47 17.40 -14.04
N GLY A 105 3.66 17.19 -15.35
CA GLY A 105 2.83 16.29 -16.16
C GLY A 105 2.89 14.84 -15.66
N PHE A 106 4.08 14.32 -15.36
CA PHE A 106 4.23 12.98 -14.79
C PHE A 106 3.62 12.88 -13.38
N ILE A 107 3.82 13.88 -12.52
CA ILE A 107 3.20 13.91 -11.18
C ILE A 107 1.67 13.92 -11.28
N SER A 108 1.10 14.63 -12.25
CA SER A 108 -0.34 14.65 -12.49
C SER A 108 -0.86 13.27 -12.87
N ILE A 109 -0.17 12.57 -13.78
CA ILE A 109 -0.53 11.19 -14.18
C ILE A 109 -0.40 10.22 -13.00
N ALA A 110 0.68 10.31 -12.22
CA ALA A 110 0.87 9.47 -11.03
C ALA A 110 -0.28 9.67 -10.02
N THR A 111 -0.66 10.92 -9.78
CA THR A 111 -1.76 11.28 -8.88
C THR A 111 -3.10 10.74 -9.39
N GLU A 112 -3.38 10.91 -10.68
CA GLU A 112 -4.60 10.42 -11.30
C GLU A 112 -4.68 8.88 -11.24
N ASN A 113 -3.58 8.18 -11.46
CA ASN A 113 -3.52 6.72 -11.30
C ASN A 113 -3.85 6.28 -9.86
N MET A 114 -3.29 6.97 -8.84
CA MET A 114 -3.60 6.72 -7.44
C MET A 114 -5.08 6.97 -7.12
N ALA A 115 -5.61 8.13 -7.52
CA ALA A 115 -7.00 8.49 -7.28
C ALA A 115 -7.97 7.53 -7.97
N ASN A 116 -7.72 7.17 -9.24
CA ASN A 116 -8.54 6.22 -9.99
C ASN A 116 -8.54 4.84 -9.34
N ALA A 117 -7.41 4.39 -8.80
CA ALA A 117 -7.37 3.12 -8.10
C ALA A 117 -8.18 3.15 -6.80
N ILE A 118 -8.02 4.20 -5.98
CA ILE A 118 -8.83 4.39 -4.75
C ILE A 118 -10.31 4.43 -5.08
N LYS A 119 -10.69 5.19 -6.12
CA LYS A 119 -12.08 5.30 -6.60
C LYS A 119 -12.61 3.96 -7.07
N LYS A 120 -11.85 3.20 -7.86
CA LYS A 120 -12.25 1.87 -8.34
C LYS A 120 -12.55 0.93 -7.17
N ILE A 121 -11.65 0.85 -6.19
CA ILE A 121 -11.80 -0.04 -5.03
C ILE A 121 -13.00 0.37 -4.16
N SER A 122 -13.22 1.66 -3.98
CA SER A 122 -14.23 2.20 -3.06
C SER A 122 -15.62 2.23 -3.67
N VAL A 123 -15.75 2.68 -4.93
CA VAL A 123 -17.03 2.77 -5.65
C VAL A 123 -17.57 1.38 -5.95
N GLN A 124 -16.72 0.39 -6.26
CA GLN A 124 -17.16 -1.01 -6.39
C GLN A 124 -17.85 -1.55 -5.12
N LYS A 125 -17.63 -0.91 -3.97
CA LYS A 125 -18.25 -1.25 -2.68
C LYS A 125 -19.41 -0.31 -2.30
N GLY A 126 -19.78 0.62 -3.17
CA GLY A 126 -20.86 1.59 -2.94
C GLY A 126 -20.49 2.78 -2.04
N TYR A 127 -19.21 3.02 -1.77
CA TYR A 127 -18.78 4.10 -0.89
C TYR A 127 -18.65 5.45 -1.62
N ASN A 128 -19.13 6.52 -0.98
CA ASN A 128 -18.83 7.90 -1.38
C ASN A 128 -17.49 8.34 -0.79
N VAL A 129 -16.42 8.28 -1.59
CA VAL A 129 -15.05 8.58 -1.14
C VAL A 129 -14.86 9.99 -0.59
N ALA A 130 -15.66 10.97 -1.02
CA ALA A 130 -15.53 12.37 -0.59
C ALA A 130 -15.83 12.59 0.90
N GLU A 131 -16.61 11.69 1.52
CA GLU A 131 -16.99 11.76 2.94
C GLU A 131 -15.90 11.23 3.89
N TYR A 132 -14.90 10.53 3.34
CA TYR A 132 -13.83 9.90 4.12
C TYR A 132 -12.62 10.81 4.31
N THR A 133 -11.79 10.46 5.28
CA THR A 133 -10.47 11.08 5.49
C THR A 133 -9.40 10.24 4.80
N LEU A 134 -8.55 10.88 3.99
CA LEU A 134 -7.39 10.23 3.38
C LEU A 134 -6.31 10.00 4.44
N CYS A 135 -6.14 8.77 4.90
CA CYS A 135 -4.99 8.41 5.73
C CYS A 135 -3.77 8.19 4.84
N CYS A 136 -2.74 9.02 5.03
CA CYS A 136 -1.54 8.98 4.21
C CYS A 136 -0.31 8.59 5.04
N TYR A 137 0.45 7.63 4.55
CA TYR A 137 1.67 7.13 5.20
C TYR A 137 2.67 6.58 4.17
N GLY A 138 3.82 6.12 4.64
CA GLY A 138 4.93 5.69 3.80
C GLY A 138 5.83 6.84 3.36
N ALA A 139 7.03 6.51 2.87
CA ALA A 139 8.08 7.49 2.59
C ALA A 139 7.71 8.53 1.52
N ALA A 140 6.88 8.14 0.54
CA ALA A 140 6.46 9.02 -0.55
C ALA A 140 5.01 9.52 -0.42
N GLY A 141 4.24 9.03 0.57
CA GLY A 141 2.80 9.30 0.64
C GLY A 141 2.48 10.80 0.70
N GLY A 142 3.16 11.53 1.59
CA GLY A 142 2.94 12.96 1.78
C GLY A 142 3.18 13.81 0.53
N GLN A 143 3.98 13.32 -0.43
CA GLN A 143 4.31 14.05 -1.65
C GLN A 143 3.11 14.18 -2.61
N HIS A 144 2.13 13.28 -2.50
CA HIS A 144 0.95 13.23 -3.38
C HIS A 144 -0.37 13.45 -2.63
N ALA A 145 -0.35 13.43 -1.30
CA ALA A 145 -1.54 13.38 -0.46
C ALA A 145 -2.60 14.44 -0.81
N CYS A 146 -2.21 15.72 -0.90
CA CYS A 146 -3.15 16.80 -1.20
C CYS A 146 -3.75 16.66 -2.60
N LYS A 147 -2.92 16.41 -3.63
CA LYS A 147 -3.41 16.26 -5.01
C LYS A 147 -4.33 15.04 -5.17
N VAL A 148 -4.05 13.94 -4.46
CA VAL A 148 -4.92 12.76 -4.42
C VAL A 148 -6.24 13.09 -3.73
N ALA A 149 -6.20 13.78 -2.59
CA ALA A 149 -7.40 14.21 -1.88
C ALA A 149 -8.27 15.13 -2.74
N ASP A 150 -7.67 16.13 -3.40
CA ASP A 150 -8.35 17.04 -4.32
C ASP A 150 -9.02 16.28 -5.46
N SER A 151 -8.31 15.34 -6.08
CA SER A 151 -8.85 14.51 -7.17
C SER A 151 -10.01 13.60 -6.74
N LEU A 152 -10.04 13.21 -5.47
CA LEU A 152 -11.11 12.39 -4.87
C LEU A 152 -12.24 13.22 -4.25
N GLY A 153 -12.12 14.55 -4.22
CA GLY A 153 -13.07 15.44 -3.56
C GLY A 153 -13.07 15.33 -2.03
N MET A 154 -11.99 14.82 -1.44
CA MET A 154 -11.84 14.67 0.01
C MET A 154 -11.39 15.99 0.64
N GLN A 155 -11.99 16.34 1.78
CA GLN A 155 -11.68 17.59 2.49
C GLN A 155 -10.65 17.41 3.61
N ARG A 156 -10.29 16.18 3.96
CA ARG A 156 -9.43 15.87 5.11
C ARG A 156 -8.34 14.87 4.73
N VAL A 157 -7.10 15.22 5.06
CA VAL A 157 -5.94 14.34 5.02
C VAL A 157 -5.43 14.15 6.44
N LEU A 158 -5.24 12.89 6.84
CA LEU A 158 -4.60 12.53 8.10
C LEU A 158 -3.17 12.08 7.82
N LEU A 159 -2.19 12.80 8.38
CA LEU A 159 -0.78 12.43 8.38
C LEU A 159 -0.36 12.12 9.81
N HIS A 160 -0.08 10.84 10.08
CA HIS A 160 0.41 10.42 11.39
C HIS A 160 1.84 10.93 11.63
N PRO A 161 2.23 11.34 12.86
CA PRO A 161 3.62 11.75 13.15
C PRO A 161 4.67 10.69 12.77
N PHE A 162 4.27 9.41 12.84
CA PHE A 162 5.10 8.26 12.43
C PHE A 162 4.81 7.76 11.01
N ALA A 163 4.26 8.59 10.12
CA ALA A 163 3.85 8.19 8.76
C ALA A 163 4.94 7.40 7.99
N GLY A 164 6.21 7.78 8.12
CA GLY A 164 7.32 7.08 7.46
C GLY A 164 7.57 5.65 7.94
N VAL A 165 7.13 5.32 9.17
CA VAL A 165 7.33 4.01 9.82
C VAL A 165 6.02 3.39 10.32
N LEU A 166 4.88 3.88 9.82
CA LEU A 166 3.56 3.55 10.37
C LEU A 166 3.27 2.05 10.32
N SER A 167 3.74 1.35 9.29
CA SER A 167 3.60 -0.11 9.19
C SER A 167 4.34 -0.83 10.32
N ALA A 168 5.58 -0.43 10.63
CA ALA A 168 6.36 -1.01 11.71
C ALA A 168 5.76 -0.67 13.08
N TYR A 169 5.26 0.56 13.23
CA TYR A 169 4.52 0.98 14.43
C TYR A 169 3.26 0.14 14.64
N GLY A 170 2.46 -0.07 13.58
CA GLY A 170 1.26 -0.91 13.62
C GLY A 170 1.57 -2.37 13.96
N MET A 171 2.67 -2.92 13.44
CA MET A 171 3.15 -4.25 13.82
C MET A 171 3.52 -4.34 15.31
N GLY A 172 4.15 -3.30 15.86
CA GLY A 172 4.53 -3.26 17.27
C GLY A 172 3.36 -3.11 18.23
N LEU A 173 2.22 -2.56 17.78
CA LEU A 173 0.99 -2.42 18.56
C LEU A 173 0.01 -3.59 18.40
N ALA A 174 0.20 -4.45 17.40
CA ALA A 174 -0.76 -5.48 17.06
C ALA A 174 -0.83 -6.56 18.14
N ASP A 175 -2.05 -7.00 18.47
CA ASP A 175 -2.25 -8.17 19.33
C ASP A 175 -1.66 -9.42 18.68
N PHE A 176 -1.07 -10.29 19.48
CA PHE A 176 -0.77 -11.65 19.04
C PHE A 176 -2.07 -12.43 18.87
N ARG A 177 -2.40 -12.78 17.62
CA ARG A 177 -3.58 -13.58 17.29
C ARG A 177 -3.16 -14.87 16.60
N LEU A 178 -3.76 -15.98 17.01
CA LEU A 178 -3.60 -17.28 16.38
C LEU A 178 -4.97 -17.78 15.91
N LEU A 179 -5.07 -18.10 14.62
CA LEU A 179 -6.25 -18.72 14.02
C LEU A 179 -6.02 -20.22 13.87
N LYS A 180 -6.95 -21.01 14.41
CA LYS A 180 -7.06 -22.45 14.18
C LYS A 180 -8.40 -22.70 13.49
N ASP A 181 -8.36 -23.35 12.34
CA ASP A 181 -9.55 -23.73 11.58
C ASP A 181 -9.59 -25.27 11.45
N LYS A 182 -10.78 -25.85 11.54
CA LYS A 182 -11.04 -27.26 11.23
C LYS A 182 -12.25 -27.35 10.29
N ALA A 183 -12.04 -27.99 9.13
CA ALA A 183 -13.11 -28.21 8.18
C ALA A 183 -14.02 -29.38 8.62
N LEU A 184 -15.33 -29.21 8.42
CA LEU A 184 -16.34 -30.23 8.67
C LEU A 184 -17.16 -30.42 7.39
N GLU A 185 -17.22 -31.64 6.89
CA GLU A 185 -18.04 -32.04 5.74
C GLU A 185 -19.32 -32.75 6.19
N GLN A 186 -20.06 -32.11 7.10
CA GLN A 186 -21.26 -32.68 7.71
C GLN A 186 -22.38 -31.63 7.73
N ALA A 187 -23.63 -32.11 7.69
CA ALA A 187 -24.79 -31.26 7.85
C ALA A 187 -24.80 -30.69 9.27
N PHE A 188 -25.08 -29.40 9.43
CA PHE A 188 -25.14 -28.77 10.75
C PHE A 188 -26.13 -29.47 11.68
N ASP A 189 -27.28 -29.92 11.15
CA ASP A 189 -28.30 -30.64 11.92
C ASP A 189 -27.85 -32.01 12.44
N SER A 190 -26.75 -32.55 11.91
CA SER A 190 -26.15 -33.80 12.39
C SER A 190 -25.12 -33.60 13.51
N LEU A 191 -24.80 -32.34 13.83
CA LEU A 191 -23.85 -31.97 14.88
C LEU A 191 -24.61 -31.58 16.15
N SER A 192 -24.26 -32.22 17.26
CA SER A 192 -24.72 -31.79 18.58
C SER A 192 -23.88 -30.62 19.09
N TYR A 193 -24.47 -29.83 19.99
CA TYR A 193 -23.75 -28.75 20.69
C TYR A 193 -22.49 -29.26 21.40
N THR A 194 -22.59 -30.40 22.10
CA THR A 194 -21.48 -31.02 22.82
C THR A 194 -20.32 -31.41 21.91
N GLN A 195 -20.60 -31.96 20.71
CA GLN A 195 -19.54 -32.26 19.75
C GLN A 195 -18.81 -31.00 19.26
N LEU A 196 -19.54 -29.91 19.04
CA LEU A 196 -18.94 -28.62 18.65
C LEU A 196 -18.10 -28.04 19.79
N GLU A 197 -18.61 -28.11 21.02
CA GLU A 197 -17.90 -27.67 22.23
C GLU A 197 -16.60 -28.44 22.44
N GLU A 198 -16.62 -29.77 22.35
CA GLU A 198 -15.43 -30.62 22.42
C GLU A 198 -14.41 -30.27 21.34
N MET A 199 -14.89 -30.05 20.10
CA MET A 199 -14.04 -29.64 19.00
C MET A 199 -13.37 -28.28 19.25
N PHE A 200 -14.11 -27.30 19.74
CA PHE A 200 -13.55 -26.00 20.11
C PHE A 200 -12.57 -26.13 21.28
N ALA A 201 -12.89 -26.91 22.32
CA ALA A 201 -11.99 -27.14 23.46
C ALA A 201 -10.64 -27.73 23.02
N ILE A 202 -10.65 -28.70 22.10
CA ILE A 202 -9.42 -29.26 21.51
C ILE A 202 -8.63 -28.18 20.76
N MET A 203 -9.30 -27.38 19.91
CA MET A 203 -8.63 -26.31 19.15
C MET A 203 -8.09 -25.21 20.06
N GLN A 204 -8.80 -24.85 21.12
CA GLN A 204 -8.37 -23.87 22.13
C GLN A 204 -7.15 -24.38 22.89
N ALA A 205 -7.12 -25.66 23.31
CA ALA A 205 -5.97 -26.26 23.97
C ALA A 205 -4.72 -26.26 23.09
N LEU A 206 -4.86 -26.67 21.82
CA LEU A 206 -3.77 -26.63 20.83
C LEU A 206 -3.30 -25.19 20.55
N GLY A 207 -4.25 -24.26 20.41
CA GLY A 207 -3.95 -22.84 20.19
C GLY A 207 -3.21 -22.23 21.38
N LYS A 208 -3.65 -22.53 22.61
CA LYS A 208 -3.01 -22.09 23.85
C LYS A 208 -1.57 -22.57 23.93
N GLN A 209 -1.32 -23.85 23.66
CA GLN A 209 0.04 -24.41 23.68
C GLN A 209 0.95 -23.68 22.68
N GLU A 210 0.47 -23.42 21.46
CA GLU A 210 1.26 -22.72 20.45
C GLU A 210 1.49 -21.24 20.80
N MET A 211 0.50 -20.55 21.34
CA MET A 211 0.66 -19.16 21.78
C MET A 211 1.68 -19.05 22.92
N LEU A 212 1.61 -19.94 23.93
CA LEU A 212 2.56 -19.95 25.05
C LEU A 212 3.99 -20.31 24.61
N ALA A 213 4.15 -21.13 23.57
CA ALA A 213 5.47 -21.43 23.02
C ALA A 213 6.12 -20.23 22.31
N LYS A 214 5.33 -19.28 21.81
CA LYS A 214 5.80 -18.12 21.05
C LYS A 214 5.84 -16.81 21.85
N SER A 215 5.20 -16.78 23.03
CA SER A 215 5.07 -15.59 23.87
C SER A 215 5.51 -15.91 25.30
N SER A 216 6.52 -15.18 25.78
CA SER A 216 6.99 -15.23 27.18
C SER A 216 6.03 -14.53 28.16
N THR A 217 5.01 -13.84 27.65
CA THR A 217 4.09 -13.02 28.42
C THR A 217 2.95 -13.83 29.01
N HIS A 218 2.79 -13.76 30.33
CA HIS A 218 1.70 -14.38 31.11
C HIS A 218 0.38 -13.60 30.98
N GLN A 219 0.09 -13.04 29.80
CA GLN A 219 -1.15 -12.31 29.55
C GLN A 219 -2.33 -13.28 29.44
N SER A 220 -3.52 -12.80 29.81
CA SER A 220 -4.77 -13.55 29.64
C SER A 220 -5.01 -13.85 28.17
N ILE A 221 -5.19 -15.13 27.83
CA ILE A 221 -5.56 -15.56 26.49
C ILE A 221 -7.08 -15.55 26.38
N GLU A 222 -7.59 -14.76 25.45
CA GLU A 222 -9.01 -14.75 25.09
C GLU A 222 -9.26 -15.72 23.92
N PHE A 223 -10.35 -16.48 24.01
CA PHE A 223 -10.76 -17.41 22.96
C PHE A 223 -12.04 -16.91 22.29
N MET A 224 -12.01 -16.80 20.97
CA MET A 224 -13.19 -16.50 20.15
C MET A 224 -13.50 -17.70 19.27
N SER A 225 -14.67 -18.30 19.45
CA SER A 225 -15.13 -19.45 18.67
C SER A 225 -16.11 -18.98 17.60
N THR A 226 -15.94 -19.44 16.36
CA THR A 226 -16.80 -19.06 15.23
C THR A 226 -17.05 -20.28 14.35
N ILE A 227 -18.31 -20.49 13.99
CA ILE A 227 -18.71 -21.50 13.02
C ILE A 227 -18.99 -20.81 11.68
N ARG A 228 -18.49 -21.37 10.58
CA ARG A 228 -18.81 -20.91 9.22
C ARG A 228 -19.77 -21.90 8.58
N LEU A 229 -21.03 -21.49 8.42
CA LEU A 229 -22.13 -22.32 7.89
C LEU A 229 -22.46 -21.90 6.47
N ARG A 230 -22.76 -22.85 5.58
CA ARG A 230 -23.25 -22.55 4.23
C ARG A 230 -24.53 -23.35 3.97
N TYR A 231 -25.44 -22.77 3.18
CA TYR A 231 -26.59 -23.53 2.69
C TYR A 231 -26.13 -24.60 1.72
N LEU A 232 -26.82 -25.75 1.71
CA LEU A 232 -26.54 -26.83 0.76
C LEU A 232 -26.67 -26.30 -0.67
N GLY A 233 -25.70 -26.63 -1.52
CA GLY A 233 -25.66 -26.15 -2.90
C GLY A 233 -25.15 -24.71 -3.07
N THR A 234 -24.67 -24.06 -2.00
CA THR A 234 -24.07 -22.72 -2.07
C THR A 234 -22.59 -22.73 -1.66
N ASP A 235 -21.84 -21.76 -2.17
CA ASP A 235 -20.42 -21.58 -1.87
C ASP A 235 -20.14 -20.44 -0.88
N THR A 236 -21.17 -19.69 -0.48
CA THR A 236 -21.02 -18.58 0.46
C THR A 236 -21.30 -19.05 1.88
N ALA A 237 -20.33 -18.86 2.78
CA ALA A 237 -20.47 -19.19 4.19
C ALA A 237 -20.81 -17.95 5.03
N LEU A 238 -21.73 -18.11 5.98
CA LEU A 238 -22.08 -17.18 7.03
C LEU A 238 -21.26 -17.52 8.28
N ALA A 239 -20.56 -16.52 8.82
CA ALA A 239 -19.84 -16.66 10.08
C ALA A 239 -20.80 -16.35 11.25
N VAL A 240 -20.93 -17.30 12.17
CA VAL A 240 -21.75 -17.19 13.38
C VAL A 240 -20.84 -17.41 14.59
N THR A 241 -20.84 -16.46 15.53
CA THR A 241 -20.11 -16.61 16.79
C THR A 241 -20.70 -17.77 17.57
N PHE A 242 -19.85 -18.70 17.99
CA PHE A 242 -20.23 -19.77 18.91
C PHE A 242 -20.02 -19.23 20.32
N ALA A 243 -21.10 -18.76 20.92
CA ALA A 243 -21.12 -18.24 22.28
C ALA A 243 -22.04 -19.11 23.14
N ASP A 244 -21.72 -19.20 24.43
CA ASP A 244 -22.69 -19.64 25.41
C ASP A 244 -23.87 -18.65 25.43
N LYS A 245 -25.08 -19.17 25.63
CA LYS A 245 -26.33 -18.41 25.65
C LYS A 245 -26.29 -17.21 26.59
#